data_AF-A0A7X6CRG8-F1
#
_entry.id   AF-A0A7X6CRG8-F1
#
_cell.length_a   1.000
_cell.length_b   1.000
_cell.length_c   1.000
_cell.angle_alpha   90.00
_cell.angle_beta   90.00
_cell.angle_gamma   90.00
#
_symmetry.space_group_name_H-M   'P 1'
#
loop_
_entity.id
_entity.type
_entity.pdbx_description
1 polymer ?
#
loop_
_entity_poly.entity_id
_entity_poly.type
_entity_poly.pdbx_seq_one_letter_code
_entity_poly.pdbx_strand_id
1 'polypeptide(L)' 'MTKIITTQHLSPEAIHQLVNYLPDYIKAALLEKSAQLECGLESTIEMAIASFLDEESFSFEDCLLAKRLKDK' A
#
# COMPACT_ATOMS: atom_id res chain seq x y z
N MET A 1 -11.49 -21.68 -14.76
CA MET A 1 -12.36 -21.09 -13.73
C MET A 1 -12.27 -19.58 -13.87
N THR A 2 -13.34 -18.94 -14.35
CA THR A 2 -13.41 -17.48 -14.47
C THR A 2 -13.53 -16.93 -13.05
N LYS A 3 -12.41 -16.44 -12.49
CA LYS A 3 -12.41 -15.71 -11.22
C LYS A 3 -13.23 -14.45 -11.45
N ILE A 4 -14.45 -14.41 -10.95
CA ILE A 4 -15.22 -13.17 -10.87
C ILE A 4 -14.43 -12.30 -9.89
N ILE A 5 -13.65 -11.36 -10.42
CA ILE A 5 -13.03 -10.33 -9.59
C ILE A 5 -14.17 -9.39 -9.23
N THR A 6 -14.88 -9.69 -8.14
CA THR A 6 -15.59 -8.64 -7.42
C THR A 6 -14.48 -7.72 -6.92
N THR A 7 -14.31 -6.56 -7.56
CA THR A 7 -13.45 -5.49 -7.04
C THR A 7 -14.06 -5.02 -5.73
N GLN A 8 -13.67 -5.66 -4.65
CA GLN A 8 -14.03 -5.27 -3.30
C GLN A 8 -13.12 -4.11 -2.94
N HIS A 9 -13.67 -2.91 -3.06
CA HIS A 9 -13.05 -1.68 -2.57
C HIS A 9 -13.33 -1.54 -1.07
N LEU A 10 -12.42 -0.89 -0.36
CA LEU A 10 -12.69 -0.44 0.99
C LEU A 10 -13.81 0.60 0.94
N SER A 11 -14.78 0.48 1.84
CA SER A 11 -15.81 1.52 1.98
C SER A 11 -15.14 2.86 2.32
N PRO A 12 -15.64 4.01 1.79
CA PRO A 12 -15.11 5.33 2.14
C PRO A 12 -15.01 5.57 3.64
N GLU A 13 -15.99 5.09 4.42
CA GLU A 13 -16.01 5.20 5.88
C GLU A 13 -14.81 4.51 6.54
N ALA A 14 -14.48 3.29 6.08
CA ALA A 14 -13.33 2.54 6.58
C ALA A 14 -12.01 3.21 6.22
N ILE A 15 -11.89 3.78 5.01
CA ILE A 15 -10.70 4.53 4.60
C ILE A 15 -10.53 5.77 5.48
N HIS A 16 -11.59 6.54 5.69
CA HIS A 16 -11.52 7.71 6.57
C HIS A 16 -11.12 7.34 8.00
N GLN A 17 -11.66 6.25 8.54
CA GLN A 17 -11.26 5.75 9.86
C GLN A 17 -9.78 5.35 9.88
N LEU A 18 -9.31 4.58 8.91
CA LEU A 18 -7.90 4.20 8.77
C LEU A 18 -7.01 5.44 8.78
N VAL A 19 -7.29 6.40 7.91
CA VAL A 19 -6.52 7.64 7.77
C VAL A 19 -6.47 8.41 9.09
N ASN A 20 -7.59 8.49 9.82
CA ASN A 20 -7.65 9.22 11.09
C ASN A 20 -6.68 8.66 12.14
N TYR A 21 -6.46 7.35 12.16
CA TYR A 21 -5.54 6.69 13.10
C TYR A 21 -4.08 6.70 12.64
N LEU A 22 -3.78 7.11 11.41
CA LEU A 22 -2.40 7.19 10.94
C LEU A 22 -1.65 8.37 11.60
N PRO A 23 -0.35 8.21 11.89
CA PRO A 23 0.53 9.33 12.22
C PRO A 23 0.55 10.39 11.12
N ASP A 24 0.74 11.65 11.49
CA ASP A 24 0.66 12.78 10.55
C ASP A 24 1.66 12.68 9.41
N TYR A 25 2.85 12.13 9.64
CA TYR A 25 3.85 11.94 8.59
C TYR A 25 3.37 10.96 7.50
N ILE A 26 2.60 9.93 7.87
CA ILE A 26 2.03 8.98 6.89
C ILE A 26 0.91 9.64 6.12
N LYS A 27 0.03 10.40 6.80
CA LYS A 27 -1.04 11.16 6.13
C LYS A 27 -0.48 12.10 5.08
N ALA A 28 0.58 12.85 5.43
CA ALA A 28 1.25 13.77 4.52
C ALA A 28 1.84 13.02 3.31
N ALA A 29 2.53 11.90 3.52
CA ALA A 29 3.09 11.10 2.44
C ALA A 29 2.01 10.52 1.51
N LEU A 30 0.89 10.05 2.04
CA LEU A 30 -0.24 9.56 1.24
C LEU A 30 -0.87 10.68 0.41
N LEU A 31 -1.07 11.87 0.98
CA LEU A 31 -1.60 13.03 0.27
C LEU A 31 -0.65 13.49 -0.84
N GLU A 32 0.64 13.56 -0.56
CA GLU A 32 1.67 13.89 -1.56
C GLU A 32 1.64 12.87 -2.70
N LYS A 33 1.58 11.58 -2.37
CA LYS A 33 1.52 10.53 -3.38
C LYS A 33 0.23 10.59 -4.21
N SER A 34 -0.89 10.91 -3.58
CA SER A 34 -2.19 11.12 -4.25
C SER A 34 -2.10 12.24 -5.28
N ALA A 35 -1.47 13.37 -4.91
CA ALA A 35 -1.24 14.48 -5.82
C ALA A 35 -0.30 14.12 -6.97
N GLN A 36 0.78 13.38 -6.69
CA GLN A 36 1.72 12.90 -7.73
C GLN A 36 1.08 11.93 -8.72
N LEU A 37 0.15 11.10 -8.27
CA LEU A 37 -0.56 10.11 -9.09
C LEU A 37 -1.85 10.65 -9.71
N GLU A 38 -2.21 11.91 -9.42
CA GLU A 38 -3.44 12.56 -9.86
C GLU A 38 -4.71 11.75 -9.52
N CYS A 39 -4.73 11.12 -8.34
CA CYS A 39 -5.84 10.29 -7.89
C CYS A 39 -6.30 10.64 -6.46
N GLY A 40 -7.44 10.06 -6.05
CA GLY A 40 -7.99 10.25 -4.72
C GLY A 40 -7.11 9.63 -3.63
N LEU A 41 -7.28 10.12 -2.40
CA LEU A 41 -6.60 9.55 -1.23
C LEU A 41 -7.00 8.08 -1.03
N GLU A 42 -8.27 7.78 -1.28
CA GLU A 42 -8.85 6.44 -1.22
C GLU A 42 -8.12 5.49 -2.19
N SER A 43 -8.01 5.89 -3.46
CA SER A 43 -7.32 5.09 -4.49
C SER A 43 -5.84 4.91 -4.16
N THR A 44 -5.19 5.94 -3.63
CA THR A 44 -3.78 5.86 -3.23
C THR A 44 -3.57 4.85 -2.10
N ILE A 45 -4.47 4.82 -1.12
CA ILE A 45 -4.40 3.87 0.00
C ILE A 45 -4.65 2.45 -0.48
N GLU A 46 -5.66 2.24 -1.32
CA GLU A 46 -5.93 0.92 -1.90
C GLU A 46 -4.75 0.42 -2.73
N MET A 47 -4.17 1.28 -3.57
CA MET A 47 -2.97 0.96 -4.36
C MET A 47 -1.77 0.64 -3.48
N ALA A 48 -1.55 1.38 -2.39
CA ALA A 48 -0.47 1.13 -1.45
C ALA A 48 -0.62 -0.24 -0.77
N ILE A 49 -1.84 -0.58 -0.32
CA ILE A 49 -2.14 -1.87 0.29
C ILE A 49 -1.99 -3.00 -0.74
N ALA A 50 -2.55 -2.85 -1.93
CA ALA A 50 -2.45 -3.84 -3.00
C ALA A 50 -0.98 -4.08 -3.39
N SER A 51 -0.19 -3.02 -3.54
CA SER A 51 1.24 -3.12 -3.85
C SER A 51 2.04 -3.77 -2.72
N PHE A 52 1.64 -3.61 -1.46
CA PHE A 52 2.30 -4.27 -0.33
C PHE A 52 1.96 -5.76 -0.25
N LEU A 53 0.72 -6.13 -0.61
CA LEU A 53 0.24 -7.52 -0.57
C LEU A 53 0.60 -8.33 -1.82
N ASP A 54 1.19 -7.69 -2.83
CA ASP A 54 1.66 -8.35 -4.04
C ASP A 54 2.82 -9.32 -3.71
N GLU A 55 2.81 -10.53 -4.30
CA GLU A 55 3.83 -11.56 -4.02
C GLU A 55 5.23 -11.16 -4.51
N GLU A 56 5.32 -10.22 -5.45
CA GLU A 56 6.58 -9.67 -5.97
C GLU A 56 7.04 -8.42 -5.18
N SER A 57 6.29 -8.03 -4.14
CA SER A 57 6.65 -6.89 -3.29
C SER A 57 7.90 -7.20 -2.47
N PHE A 58 8.90 -6.30 -2.54
CA PHE A 58 10.11 -6.42 -1.77
C PHE A 58 9.86 -6.10 -0.29
N SER A 59 10.09 -7.08 0.58
CA SER A 59 10.03 -6.92 2.02
C SER A 59 11.38 -6.53 2.63
N PHE A 60 11.37 -6.13 3.90
CA PHE A 60 12.62 -5.90 4.65
C PHE A 60 13.41 -7.21 4.83
N GLU A 61 12.72 -8.33 4.95
CA GLU A 61 13.29 -9.66 5.05
C GLU A 61 14.08 -10.03 3.79
N ASP A 62 13.58 -9.67 2.61
CA ASP A 62 14.29 -9.89 1.34
C ASP A 62 15.61 -9.13 1.28
N CYS A 63 15.63 -7.90 1.80
CA CYS A 63 16.85 -7.10 1.91
C CYS A 63 17.88 -7.75 2.86
N LEU A 64 17.45 -8.33 3.98
CA LEU A 64 18.32 -9.02 4.94
C LEU A 64 18.84 -10.35 4.41
N LEU A 65 18.06 -11.07 3.61
CA LEU A 65 18.49 -12.28 2.92
C LEU A 65 19.57 -11.96 1.87
N ALA A 66 19.36 -10.92 1.06
CA ALA A 66 20.34 -10.47 0.07
C ALA A 66 21.69 -10.10 0.72
N LYS A 67 21.65 -9.48 1.91
CA LYS A 67 22.88 -9.17 2.68
C LYS A 67 23.60 -10.44 3.14
N ARG A 68 22.88 -11.41 3.72
CA ARG A 68 23.46 -12.68 4.18
C ARG A 68 24.06 -13.53 3.06
N LEU A 69 23.53 -13.44 1.84
CA LEU A 69 24.09 -14.12 0.67
C LEU A 69 25.35 -13.44 0.13
N LYS A 70 25.49 -12.11 0.29
CA LYS A 70 26.69 -11.36 -0.10
C LYS A 70 27.85 -11.53 0.88
N ASP A 71 27.55 -11.83 2.14
CA ASP A 71 28.55 -11.99 3.21
C ASP A 71 29.10 -13.43 3.33
N LYS A 72 28.71 -14.35 2.43
CA LYS A 72 29.23 -15.73 2.29
C LYS A 72 30.16 -15.86 1.09
#